data_AF-A0A7W9ES42-F1
#
_entry.id   AF-A0A7W9ES42-F1
#
_cell.length_a   1.000
_cell.length_b   1.000
_cell.length_c   1.000
_cell.angle_alpha   90.00
_cell.angle_beta   90.00
_cell.angle_gamma   90.00
#
_symmetry.space_group_name_H-M   'P 1'
#
loop_
_entity.id
_entity.type
_entity.pdbx_description
1 polymer ?
#
loop_
_entity_poly.entity_id
_entity_poly.type
_entity_poly.pdbx_seq_one_letter_code
_entity_poly.pdbx_strand_id
1 'polypeptide(L)'
;MGAGVGKRVRGDLYIHRSALKALDPGQRKIIEEADARAGCPPWNVARLGKEAVGLLYYADFERDAFPRLVAATRVDHATSKIGRIAYEGSLNPFILHRKELLLLRDDPRRPAWTELTEKLDRLGLFEDRNRIGRLSAWRAILAAAGLDGQGQPL
;
A
#
# COMPACT_ATOMS: atom_id res chain seq x y z
N MET A 1 18.27 -18.38 -1.97
CA MET A 1 18.15 -16.97 -1.56
C MET A 1 16.72 -16.54 -1.82
N GLY A 2 15.88 -16.49 -0.78
CA GLY A 2 14.46 -16.17 -0.93
C GLY A 2 14.29 -14.71 -1.34
N ALA A 3 13.70 -14.46 -2.50
CA ALA A 3 13.36 -13.11 -2.89
C ALA A 3 12.37 -12.54 -1.87
N GLY A 4 12.80 -11.53 -1.11
CA GLY A 4 12.06 -10.99 0.04
C GLY A 4 10.61 -10.62 -0.27
N VAL A 5 9.75 -10.75 0.73
CA VAL A 5 8.32 -10.41 0.67
C VAL A 5 8.12 -8.90 0.82
N GLY A 6 7.14 -8.34 0.10
CA GLY A 6 6.81 -6.92 0.14
C GLY A 6 7.50 -6.08 -0.94
N LYS A 7 7.11 -4.81 -1.02
CA LYS A 7 7.56 -3.82 -2.00
C LYS A 7 8.47 -2.80 -1.35
N ARG A 8 9.60 -2.46 -1.96
CA ARG A 8 10.47 -1.37 -1.49
C ARG A 8 10.23 -0.07 -2.26
N VAL A 9 10.08 1.03 -1.51
CA VAL A 9 9.92 2.38 -2.08
C VAL A 9 10.80 3.33 -1.28
N ARG A 10 11.78 3.96 -1.94
CA ARG A 10 12.72 4.91 -1.30
C ARG A 10 13.36 4.39 0.00
N GLY A 11 13.71 3.10 0.02
CA GLY A 11 14.31 2.42 1.18
C GLY A 11 13.32 1.76 2.14
N ASP A 12 12.08 2.24 2.19
CA ASP A 12 11.05 1.69 3.06
C ASP A 12 10.45 0.41 2.49
N LEU A 13 10.15 -0.55 3.37
CA LEU A 13 9.47 -1.79 3.04
C LEU A 13 7.97 -1.66 3.29
N TYR A 14 7.16 -1.95 2.27
CA TYR A 14 5.71 -2.00 2.34
C TYR A 14 5.24 -3.44 2.25
N ILE A 15 4.39 -3.85 3.19
CA ILE A 15 3.91 -5.22 3.28
C ILE A 15 2.48 -5.27 3.82
N HIS A 16 1.68 -6.20 3.30
CA HIS A 16 0.34 -6.45 3.80
C HIS A 16 0.39 -7.31 5.07
N ARG A 17 -0.56 -7.11 5.99
CA ARG A 17 -0.59 -7.84 7.27
C ARG A 17 -0.62 -9.36 7.14
N SER A 18 -1.20 -9.90 6.06
CA SER A 18 -1.23 -11.35 5.80
C SER A 18 0.16 -11.93 5.51
N ALA A 19 1.12 -11.10 5.12
CA ALA A 19 2.45 -11.52 4.72
C ALA A 19 3.52 -11.30 5.82
N LEU A 20 3.15 -10.74 6.99
CA LEU A 20 4.11 -10.45 8.08
C LEU A 20 4.89 -11.68 8.54
N LYS A 21 4.27 -12.86 8.53
CA LYS A 21 4.92 -14.11 8.96
C LYS A 21 6.11 -14.51 8.09
N ALA A 22 6.21 -13.98 6.87
CA ALA A 22 7.33 -14.23 5.96
C ALA A 22 8.44 -13.16 6.03
N LEU A 23 8.28 -12.14 6.88
CA LEU A 23 9.36 -11.21 7.17
C LEU A 23 10.44 -11.86 8.04
N ASP A 24 11.63 -11.26 8.01
CA ASP A 24 12.63 -11.49 9.04
C ASP A 24 12.01 -11.25 10.45
N PRO A 25 12.28 -12.11 11.44
CA PRO A 25 11.70 -11.98 12.78
C PRO A 25 11.93 -10.61 13.43
N GLY A 26 13.08 -9.97 13.20
CA GLY A 26 13.36 -8.63 13.71
C GLY A 26 12.47 -7.57 13.08
N GLN A 27 12.31 -7.60 11.76
CA GLN A 27 11.41 -6.70 11.03
C GLN A 27 9.95 -6.87 11.45
N ARG A 28 9.53 -8.13 11.61
CA ARG A 28 8.18 -8.46 12.07
C ARG A 28 7.92 -7.92 13.48
N LYS A 29 8.87 -8.15 14.40
CA LYS A 29 8.77 -7.69 15.79
C LYS A 29 8.62 -6.17 15.87
N ILE A 30 9.41 -5.43 15.09
CA ILE A 30 9.32 -3.95 15.04
C ILE A 30 7.91 -3.48 14.65
N ILE A 31 7.26 -4.15 13.69
CA ILE A 31 5.90 -3.81 13.26
C ILE A 31 4.87 -4.18 14.34
N GLU A 32 4.98 -5.35 14.94
CA GLU A 32 4.07 -5.83 16.00
C GLU A 32 4.16 -4.95 17.26
N GLU A 33 5.37 -4.53 17.65
CA GLU A 33 5.58 -3.60 18.77
C GLU A 33 5.00 -2.22 18.46
N ALA A 34 5.17 -1.72 17.22
CA ALA A 34 4.56 -0.47 16.80
C ALA A 34 3.02 -0.53 16.82
N ASP A 35 2.43 -1.65 16.38
CA ASP A 35 0.98 -1.88 16.41
C ASP A 35 0.44 -1.89 17.84
N ALA A 36 1.04 -2.69 18.71
CA ALA A 36 0.68 -2.75 20.13
C ALA A 36 0.79 -1.38 20.80
N ARG A 37 1.90 -0.66 20.54
CA ARG A 37 2.14 0.66 21.14
C ARG A 37 1.19 1.73 20.61
N ALA A 38 0.75 1.61 19.37
CA ALA A 38 -0.27 2.47 18.77
C ALA A 38 -1.69 2.18 19.28
N GLY A 39 -1.89 1.16 20.12
CA GLY A 39 -3.19 0.72 20.60
C GLY A 39 -3.98 -0.08 19.56
N CYS A 40 -3.28 -0.87 18.74
CA CYS A 40 -3.86 -1.76 17.72
C CYS A 40 -4.88 -1.07 16.80
N PRO A 41 -4.52 0.04 16.12
CA PRO A 41 -5.43 0.71 15.19
C PRO A 41 -5.85 -0.22 14.04
N PRO A 42 -6.92 0.08 13.30
CA PRO A 42 -7.18 -0.62 12.05
C PRO A 42 -6.04 -0.36 11.06
N TRP A 43 -5.51 -1.41 10.45
CA TRP A 43 -4.54 -1.33 9.35
C TRP A 43 -4.52 -2.64 8.54
N ASN A 44 -4.06 -2.55 7.30
CA ASN A 44 -3.80 -3.70 6.44
C ASN A 44 -2.44 -3.65 5.75
N VAL A 45 -1.78 -2.50 5.69
CA VAL A 45 -0.43 -2.35 5.15
C VAL A 45 0.49 -1.73 6.20
N ALA A 46 1.64 -2.34 6.44
CA ALA A 46 2.73 -1.75 7.20
C ALA A 46 3.78 -1.16 6.24
N ARG A 47 4.25 0.05 6.56
CA ARG A 47 5.45 0.68 5.99
C ARG A 47 6.54 0.67 7.06
N LEU A 48 7.50 -0.23 6.93
CA LEU A 48 8.69 -0.28 7.78
C LEU A 48 9.77 0.61 7.16
N GLY A 49 9.96 1.79 7.74
CA GLY A 49 11.02 2.72 7.38
C GLY A 49 12.12 2.81 8.44
N LYS A 50 13.22 3.47 8.07
CA LYS A 50 14.39 3.65 8.95
C LYS A 50 14.06 4.43 10.22
N GLU A 51 13.20 5.44 10.12
CA GLU A 51 12.90 6.37 11.22
C GLU A 51 11.60 6.04 11.97
N ALA A 52 10.69 5.27 11.34
CA ALA A 52 9.40 4.94 11.92
C ALA A 52 8.71 3.77 11.20
N VAL A 53 7.71 3.20 11.87
CA VAL A 53 6.68 2.35 11.26
C VAL A 53 5.46 3.19 10.91
N GLY A 54 4.89 2.98 9.72
CA GLY A 54 3.57 3.46 9.34
C GLY A 54 2.58 2.31 9.26
N LEU A 55 1.51 2.34 10.03
CA LEU A 55 0.37 1.43 9.96
C LEU A 55 -0.72 2.10 9.13
N LEU A 56 -0.94 1.59 7.92
CA LEU A 56 -1.79 2.19 6.90
C LEU A 56 -3.05 1.36 6.71
N TYR A 57 -4.20 2.03 6.73
CA TYR A 57 -5.49 1.42 6.46
C TYR A 57 -6.02 1.87 5.12
N TYR A 58 -6.06 0.93 4.18
CA TYR A 58 -6.65 1.10 2.86
C TYR A 58 -8.04 0.48 2.82
N ALA A 59 -9.07 1.26 2.52
CA ALA A 59 -10.44 0.74 2.43
C ALA A 59 -10.61 -0.15 1.20
N ASP A 60 -11.53 -1.13 1.30
CA ASP A 60 -11.90 -2.03 0.20
C ASP A 60 -10.71 -2.75 -0.45
N PHE A 61 -9.66 -3.06 0.34
CA PHE A 61 -8.37 -3.57 -0.15
C PHE A 61 -8.48 -4.78 -1.08
N GLU A 62 -9.43 -5.69 -0.84
CA GLU A 62 -9.64 -6.86 -1.70
C GLU A 62 -10.34 -6.51 -3.01
N ARG A 63 -11.32 -5.61 -2.95
CA ARG A 63 -12.28 -5.34 -4.03
C ARG A 63 -11.79 -4.27 -5.00
N ASP A 64 -11.23 -3.19 -4.47
CA ASP A 64 -10.81 -2.03 -5.28
C ASP A 64 -9.41 -2.26 -5.86
N ALA A 65 -9.24 -2.09 -7.17
CA ALA A 65 -7.93 -2.20 -7.82
C ALA A 65 -6.90 -1.23 -7.23
N PHE A 66 -7.36 -0.03 -6.83
CA PHE A 66 -6.53 1.05 -6.31
C PHE A 66 -7.08 1.58 -4.99
N PRO A 67 -7.01 0.78 -3.91
CA PRO A 67 -7.72 1.09 -2.68
C PRO A 67 -7.21 2.39 -2.07
N ARG A 68 -8.14 3.17 -1.52
CA ARG A 68 -7.90 4.50 -0.93
C ARG A 68 -7.39 4.40 0.50
N LEU A 69 -6.40 5.22 0.83
CA LEU A 69 -5.91 5.39 2.19
C LEU A 69 -6.97 6.15 3.00
N VAL A 70 -7.47 5.56 4.07
CA VAL A 70 -8.48 6.17 4.96
C VAL A 70 -7.91 6.54 6.32
N ALA A 71 -6.87 5.84 6.79
CA ALA A 71 -6.17 6.19 8.02
C ALA A 71 -4.68 5.79 7.94
N ALA A 72 -3.85 6.56 8.64
CA ALA A 72 -2.43 6.27 8.81
C ALA A 72 -2.00 6.56 10.25
N THR A 73 -1.35 5.60 10.89
CA THR A 73 -0.70 5.77 12.20
C THR A 73 0.81 5.64 12.02
N ARG A 74 1.56 6.67 12.40
CA ARG A 74 3.02 6.69 12.39
C ARG A 74 3.54 6.50 13.81
N VAL A 75 4.48 5.60 13.97
CA VAL A 75 5.12 5.25 15.24
C VAL A 75 6.63 5.49 15.08
N ASP A 76 7.12 6.56 15.69
CA ASP A 76 8.53 6.96 15.61
C ASP A 76 9.42 6.02 16.44
N HIS A 77 10.55 5.58 15.86
CA HIS A 77 11.43 4.61 16.53
C HIS A 77 12.22 5.24 17.68
N ALA A 78 12.71 6.47 17.49
CA ALA A 78 13.62 7.11 18.44
C ALA A 78 12.86 7.73 19.64
N THR A 79 11.78 8.46 19.34
CA THR A 79 11.06 9.26 20.35
C THR A 79 9.87 8.54 20.95
N SER A 80 9.50 7.41 20.36
CA SER A 80 8.26 6.76 20.65
C SER A 80 7.01 7.66 20.42
N LYS A 81 7.06 8.73 19.62
CA LYS A 81 5.86 9.53 19.32
C LYS A 81 4.90 8.78 18.38
N ILE A 82 3.61 8.93 18.62
CA ILE A 82 2.53 8.37 17.78
C ILE A 82 1.82 9.54 17.10
N GLY A 83 1.85 9.56 15.77
CA GLY A 83 1.07 10.48 14.95
C GLY A 83 -0.05 9.73 14.25
N ARG A 84 -1.25 10.31 14.20
CA ARG A 84 -2.40 9.73 13.48
C ARG A 84 -2.93 10.73 12.47
N ILE A 85 -3.25 10.26 11.28
CA ILE A 85 -3.88 11.03 10.21
C ILE A 85 -5.11 10.25 9.76
N ALA A 86 -6.27 10.88 9.84
CA ALA A 86 -7.50 10.38 9.23
C ALA A 86 -7.68 11.06 7.86
N TYR A 87 -7.97 10.26 6.85
CA TYR A 87 -8.32 10.68 5.51
C TYR A 87 -9.81 10.43 5.21
N GLU A 88 -10.58 9.96 6.20
CA GLU A 88 -12.05 9.91 6.12
C GLU A 88 -12.59 11.29 5.70
N GLY A 89 -13.42 11.30 4.65
CA GLY A 89 -13.98 12.53 4.08
C GLY A 89 -13.07 13.27 3.09
N SER A 90 -11.83 12.82 2.86
CA SER A 90 -11.00 13.39 1.80
C SER A 90 -11.62 13.14 0.43
N LEU A 91 -11.87 14.21 -0.34
CA LEU A 91 -12.32 14.12 -1.73
C LEU A 91 -11.21 13.65 -2.69
N ASN A 92 -9.95 13.67 -2.24
CA ASN A 92 -8.80 13.28 -3.04
C ASN A 92 -7.75 12.52 -2.21
N PRO A 93 -8.09 11.32 -1.71
CA PRO A 93 -7.20 10.53 -0.88
C PRO A 93 -6.01 10.01 -1.68
N PHE A 94 -4.96 9.60 -0.97
CA PHE A 94 -3.92 8.77 -1.58
C PHE A 94 -4.47 7.38 -1.89
N ILE A 95 -3.95 6.76 -2.94
CA ILE A 95 -4.32 5.38 -3.34
C ILE A 95 -3.09 4.47 -3.33
N LEU A 96 -3.35 3.18 -3.16
CA LEU A 96 -2.32 2.16 -3.25
C LEU A 96 -2.19 1.66 -4.69
N HIS A 97 -0.94 1.61 -5.17
CA HIS A 97 -0.60 0.98 -6.45
C HIS A 97 0.22 -0.27 -6.21
N ARG A 98 0.07 -1.24 -7.12
CA ARG A 98 0.81 -2.49 -7.11
C ARG A 98 0.61 -3.28 -5.81
N LYS A 99 -0.64 -3.40 -5.35
CA LYS A 99 -0.98 -4.04 -4.06
C LYS A 99 -0.62 -5.54 -4.04
N GLU A 100 -0.53 -6.18 -5.21
CA GLU A 100 -0.03 -7.54 -5.41
C GLU A 100 1.42 -7.73 -4.95
N LEU A 101 2.24 -6.67 -4.92
CA LEU A 101 3.62 -6.74 -4.46
C LEU A 101 3.75 -6.76 -2.93
N LEU A 102 2.65 -6.50 -2.21
CA LEU A 102 2.63 -6.47 -0.75
C LEU A 102 2.26 -7.83 -0.14
N LEU A 103 1.88 -8.79 -0.97
CA LEU A 103 1.44 -10.13 -0.60
C LEU A 103 2.54 -11.19 -0.75
N LEU A 104 2.29 -12.39 -0.22
CA LEU A 104 3.14 -13.57 -0.44
C LEU A 104 3.10 -14.01 -1.89
N ARG A 105 4.20 -14.57 -2.41
CA ARG A 105 4.29 -14.91 -3.84
C ARG A 105 3.21 -15.88 -4.32
N ASP A 106 2.83 -16.81 -3.48
CA ASP A 106 1.81 -17.85 -3.69
C ASP A 106 0.40 -17.42 -3.27
N ASP A 107 0.19 -16.16 -2.90
CA ASP A 107 -1.13 -15.67 -2.51
C ASP A 107 -2.11 -15.71 -3.69
N PRO A 108 -3.27 -16.39 -3.57
CA PRO A 108 -4.19 -16.64 -4.68
C PRO A 108 -4.82 -15.36 -5.26
N ARG A 109 -4.75 -14.24 -4.54
CA ARG A 109 -5.27 -12.95 -5.01
C ARG A 109 -4.33 -12.24 -5.98
N ARG A 110 -3.03 -12.57 -5.94
CA ARG A 110 -2.01 -11.87 -6.73
C ARG A 110 -2.20 -11.96 -8.24
N PRO A 111 -2.49 -13.13 -8.85
CA PRO A 111 -2.48 -13.27 -10.31
C PRO A 111 -3.36 -12.24 -11.02
N ALA A 112 -4.62 -12.07 -10.59
CA ALA A 112 -5.55 -11.12 -11.20
C ALA A 112 -5.07 -9.66 -11.07
N TRP A 113 -4.47 -9.29 -9.94
CA TRP A 113 -3.95 -7.94 -9.72
C TRP A 113 -2.64 -7.70 -10.48
N THR A 114 -1.80 -8.72 -10.61
CA THR A 114 -0.59 -8.68 -11.44
C THR A 114 -0.96 -8.46 -12.90
N GLU A 115 -1.89 -9.23 -13.45
CA GLU A 115 -2.34 -9.09 -14.84
C GLU A 115 -2.85 -7.67 -15.13
N LEU A 116 -3.72 -7.14 -14.25
CA LEU A 116 -4.22 -5.77 -14.37
C LEU A 116 -3.07 -4.76 -14.38
N THR A 117 -2.18 -4.81 -13.39
CA THR A 117 -1.13 -3.79 -13.29
C THR A 117 -0.08 -3.93 -14.39
N GLU A 118 0.22 -5.13 -14.88
CA GLU A 118 1.09 -5.32 -16.05
C GLU A 118 0.46 -4.74 -17.33
N LYS A 119 -0.86 -4.91 -17.52
CA LYS A 119 -1.59 -4.27 -18.63
C LYS A 119 -1.45 -2.75 -18.57
N LEU A 120 -1.69 -2.14 -17.42
CA LEU A 120 -1.61 -0.68 -17.26
C LEU A 120 -0.17 -0.16 -17.38
N ASP A 121 0.82 -0.96 -16.99
CA ASP A 121 2.24 -0.63 -17.15
C ASP A 121 2.68 -0.64 -18.61
N ARG A 122 2.21 -1.62 -19.41
CA ARG A 122 2.44 -1.63 -20.86
C ARG A 122 1.85 -0.42 -21.59
N LEU A 123 0.83 0.20 -21.00
CA LEU A 123 0.23 1.46 -21.47
C LEU A 123 0.98 2.71 -20.95
N GLY A 124 2.08 2.56 -20.20
CA GLY A 124 2.87 3.67 -19.66
C GLY A 124 2.23 4.40 -18.48
N LEU A 125 1.14 3.88 -17.89
CA LEU A 125 0.33 4.66 -16.94
C LEU A 125 1.04 4.87 -15.58
N PHE A 126 2.09 4.12 -15.26
CA PHE A 126 2.85 4.24 -14.02
C PHE A 126 4.14 5.08 -14.11
N GLU A 127 4.44 5.69 -15.25
CA GLU A 127 5.70 6.40 -15.49
C GLU A 127 5.86 7.63 -14.56
N ASP A 128 4.83 8.48 -14.46
CA ASP A 128 4.87 9.66 -13.59
C ASP A 128 4.44 9.35 -12.15
N ARG A 129 5.37 8.76 -11.39
CA ARG A 129 5.18 8.36 -9.99
C ARG A 129 4.78 9.50 -9.05
N ASN A 130 5.06 10.76 -9.41
CA ASN A 130 4.70 11.91 -8.58
C ASN A 130 3.23 12.31 -8.75
N ARG A 131 2.63 12.02 -9.91
CA ARG A 131 1.23 12.38 -10.22
C ARG A 131 0.24 11.28 -9.88
N ILE A 132 0.64 10.01 -9.92
CA ILE A 132 -0.32 8.90 -9.76
C ILE A 132 -0.85 8.73 -8.33
N GLY A 133 -0.16 9.26 -7.32
CA GLY A 133 -0.47 8.93 -5.91
C GLY A 133 -1.86 9.35 -5.41
N ARG A 134 -2.51 10.31 -6.07
CA ARG A 134 -3.81 10.89 -5.68
C ARG A 134 -4.93 10.33 -6.54
N LEU A 135 -6.07 10.03 -5.93
CA LEU A 135 -7.21 9.42 -6.61
C LEU A 135 -7.69 10.21 -7.84
N SER A 136 -7.82 11.54 -7.74
CA SER A 136 -8.32 12.36 -8.86
C SER A 136 -7.36 12.37 -10.04
N ALA A 137 -6.05 12.48 -9.77
CA ALA A 137 -5.03 12.46 -10.80
C ALA A 137 -4.96 11.08 -11.48
N TRP A 138 -5.05 10.00 -10.70
CA TRP A 138 -5.09 8.64 -11.23
C TRP A 138 -6.31 8.37 -12.11
N ARG A 139 -7.50 8.80 -11.68
CA ARG A 139 -8.72 8.69 -12.50
C ARG A 139 -8.61 9.46 -13.81
N ALA A 140 -7.99 10.64 -13.81
CA ALA A 140 -7.76 11.39 -15.05
C ALA A 140 -6.82 10.65 -16.02
N ILE A 141 -5.77 9.99 -15.50
CA ILE A 141 -4.85 9.15 -16.29
C ILE A 141 -5.60 7.96 -16.90
N LEU A 142 -6.40 7.25 -16.11
CA LEU A 142 -7.21 6.12 -16.58
C LEU A 142 -8.23 6.55 -17.65
N ALA A 143 -8.97 7.63 -17.40
CA ALA A 143 -9.95 8.15 -18.35
C ALA A 143 -9.31 8.59 -19.67
N ALA A 144 -8.14 9.24 -19.63
CA ALA A 144 -7.38 9.61 -20.82
C ALA A 144 -6.92 8.39 -21.64
N ALA A 145 -6.80 7.22 -21.01
CA ALA A 145 -6.49 5.94 -21.65
C ALA A 145 -7.74 5.13 -22.04
N GLY A 146 -8.95 5.69 -21.89
CA GLY A 146 -10.22 5.00 -22.18
C GLY A 146 -10.62 3.95 -21.15
N LEU A 147 -10.17 4.11 -19.90
CA LEU A 147 -10.40 3.17 -18.80
C LEU A 147 -11.24 3.77 -17.67
N ASP A 148 -12.02 2.93 -17.01
CA ASP A 148 -12.76 3.24 -15.79
C ASP A 148 -11.83 3.30 -14.56
N GLY A 149 -12.38 3.64 -13.39
CA GLY A 149 -11.63 3.73 -12.14
C GLY A 149 -11.02 2.43 -11.63
N GLN A 150 -11.34 1.28 -12.24
CA GLN A 150 -10.79 -0.04 -11.94
C GLN A 150 -9.79 -0.51 -13.01
N GLY A 151 -9.49 0.33 -14.01
CA GLY A 151 -8.60 -0.01 -15.12
C GLY A 151 -9.21 -0.92 -16.19
N GLN A 152 -10.54 -1.00 -16.23
CA GLN A 152 -11.30 -1.71 -17.27
C GLN A 152 -11.70 -0.76 -18.39
N PRO A 153 -11.90 -1.23 -19.64
CA PRO A 153 -12.42 -0.38 -20.72
C PRO A 153 -13.76 0.27 -20.35
N LEU A 154 -13.93 1.55 -20.75
CA LEU A 154 -15.21 2.29 -20.64
C LEU A 154 -16.28 1.75 -21.59
#